data_AF-A0A950QAR4-F1
#
_entry.id   AF-A0A950QAR4-F1
#
_cell.length_a   1.000
_cell.length_b   1.000
_cell.length_c   1.000
_cell.angle_alpha   90.00
_cell.angle_beta   90.00
_cell.angle_gamma   90.00
#
_symmetry.space_group_name_H-M   'P 1'
#
loop_
_entity.id
_entity.type
_entity.pdbx_description
1 polymer ?
#
loop_
_entity_poly.entity_id
_entity_poly.type
_entity_poly.pdbx_seq_one_letter_code
_entity_poly.pdbx_strand_id
1 'polypeptide(L)'
;MSDPRTAAIPDVHGHAKGEHRPYSEERPIAYSARMLFLWFYHACRRGFPRFLMVADHSNYLTFEDPGAVNTVRRALNLAQAGDLLGAAETAGVDIAHAALVSEGLRRGMRFSIGAEMDNDPRARPDAQNIVDAMRPDGIIRSVHFVSITHPEKGTDWPWAFDNAEFAQLHDVIGPDKLWELYMAKLLDDLEKLPAHVIGHFYVPAALGRWPAQKKLEEYEDRMLDVAHRRSLAVEVNTRLLYRGQPDDRRKKYLDANARLIRKAKARGVGIAIGSDAHSPKDQGGGFDQALKLLDDAKINEIVFPVGGRLARVALRATREHLEAHAKARRQPVAPGSSITGYGRAELGLPEEAEGRAELSRTGRGAGPRKRAAASATASTSKRTAESASSATKAKAARVSKAARPAKPAKKKTTSSSPKRKKAPAARTKKSRKSSAPRSRSVRAKQRPARRGVKKTARKAVAAKAKKGTGKKPAARRPAKPKRRAAGSAKKAVKKKKSAAKRR
;
A
#
# COMPACT_ATOMS: atom_id res chain seq x y z
N MET A 1 -9.41 -12.83 27.37
CA MET A 1 -8.06 -12.57 26.84
C MET A 1 -8.15 -12.60 25.33
N SER A 2 -7.53 -11.65 24.63
CA SER A 2 -7.47 -11.68 23.16
C SER A 2 -6.70 -12.92 22.70
N ASP A 3 -7.14 -13.54 21.61
CA ASP A 3 -6.44 -14.68 21.02
C ASP A 3 -4.98 -14.30 20.70
N PRO A 4 -3.96 -15.03 21.20
CA PRO A 4 -2.56 -14.69 20.97
C PRO A 4 -2.17 -14.70 19.49
N ARG A 5 -2.92 -15.41 18.63
CA ARG A 5 -2.70 -15.45 17.18
C ARG A 5 -2.95 -14.10 16.53
N THR A 6 -3.84 -13.27 17.09
CA THR A 6 -4.11 -11.92 16.59
C THR A 6 -2.83 -11.08 16.55
N ALA A 7 -1.93 -11.23 17.53
CA ALA A 7 -0.65 -10.54 17.54
C ALA A 7 0.35 -11.09 16.50
N ALA A 8 0.18 -12.35 16.09
CA ALA A 8 1.02 -13.03 15.11
C ALA A 8 0.63 -12.73 13.65
N ILE A 9 -0.56 -12.16 13.41
CA ILE A 9 -0.98 -11.74 12.07
C ILE A 9 -0.05 -10.62 11.58
N PRO A 10 0.64 -10.80 10.44
CA PRO A 10 1.34 -9.72 9.76
C PRO A 10 0.33 -8.66 9.31
N ASP A 11 0.57 -7.41 9.69
CA ASP A 11 -0.20 -6.29 9.16
C ASP A 11 0.51 -5.76 7.92
N VAL A 12 -0.07 -6.01 6.75
CA VAL A 12 0.57 -5.64 5.48
C VAL A 12 0.24 -4.21 5.04
N HIS A 13 -0.69 -3.51 5.69
CA HIS A 13 -1.21 -2.24 5.17
C HIS A 13 -1.37 -1.21 6.28
N GLY A 14 -0.44 -0.25 6.32
CA GLY A 14 -0.49 0.89 7.23
C GLY A 14 0.03 2.15 6.55
N HIS A 15 -0.63 3.27 6.82
CA HIS A 15 -0.38 4.57 6.21
C HIS A 15 0.26 5.51 7.24
N ALA A 16 1.56 5.74 7.09
CA ALA A 16 2.31 6.63 7.96
C ALA A 16 1.99 8.11 7.79
N LYS A 17 1.41 8.54 6.68
CA LYS A 17 1.05 9.95 6.43
C LYS A 17 -0.19 10.40 7.21
N GLY A 18 -0.93 9.47 7.79
CA GLY A 18 -2.16 9.78 8.52
C GLY A 18 -3.40 9.71 7.64
N GLU A 19 -4.54 10.14 8.17
CA GLU A 19 -5.79 10.25 7.40
C GLU A 19 -5.61 11.24 6.24
N HIS A 20 -6.14 10.86 5.07
CA HIS A 20 -6.25 11.77 3.94
C HIS A 20 -7.07 12.99 4.34
N ARG A 21 -6.55 14.16 3.99
CA ARG A 21 -7.31 15.40 4.07
C ARG A 21 -8.35 15.44 2.95
N PRO A 22 -9.36 16.33 3.07
CA PRO A 22 -10.16 16.76 1.92
C PRO A 22 -9.31 16.84 0.64
N TYR A 23 -9.79 16.28 -0.48
CA TYR A 23 -9.08 16.23 -1.76
C TYR A 23 -8.64 17.63 -2.20
N SER A 24 -9.43 18.64 -1.85
CA SER A 24 -9.14 20.06 -2.11
C SER A 24 -8.06 20.67 -1.22
N GLU A 25 -7.77 20.09 -0.05
CA GLU A 25 -6.82 20.58 0.95
C GLU A 25 -5.58 19.71 1.09
N GLU A 26 -5.57 18.54 0.46
CA GLU A 26 -4.48 17.58 0.54
C GLU A 26 -3.20 18.17 -0.05
N ARG A 27 -2.13 18.16 0.76
CA ARG A 27 -0.81 18.68 0.38
C ARG A 27 0.20 17.54 0.33
N PRO A 28 1.23 17.65 -0.53
CA PRO A 28 2.41 16.80 -0.49
C PRO A 28 2.98 16.67 0.93
N ILE A 29 2.84 15.50 1.56
CA ILE A 29 3.58 15.15 2.77
C ILE A 29 4.62 14.11 2.37
N ALA A 30 5.87 14.56 2.23
CA ALA A 30 6.98 13.67 1.94
C ALA A 30 7.24 12.74 3.12
N TYR A 31 7.60 11.49 2.83
CA TYR A 31 8.11 10.61 3.87
C TYR A 31 9.33 11.20 4.56
N SER A 32 9.43 10.95 5.86
CA SER A 32 10.66 11.14 6.61
C SER A 32 11.00 9.85 7.33
N ALA A 33 12.30 9.58 7.48
CA ALA A 33 12.77 8.43 8.24
C ALA A 33 12.17 8.43 9.66
N ARG A 34 12.05 9.62 10.26
CA ARG A 34 11.41 9.82 11.57
C ARG A 34 9.98 9.31 11.63
N MET A 35 9.15 9.63 10.64
CA MET A 35 7.74 9.19 10.64
C MET A 35 7.63 7.66 10.56
N LEU A 36 8.37 7.04 9.64
CA LEU A 36 8.41 5.58 9.50
C LEU A 36 8.94 4.90 10.77
N PHE A 37 10.02 5.44 11.34
CA PHE A 37 10.60 4.90 12.57
C PHE A 37 9.64 4.99 13.76
N LEU A 38 8.90 6.10 13.90
CA LEU A 38 7.90 6.27 14.95
C LEU A 38 6.72 5.29 14.82
N TRP A 39 6.37 4.87 13.61
CA TRP A 39 5.40 3.80 13.39
C TRP A 39 5.87 2.48 13.98
N PHE A 40 7.10 2.08 13.68
CA PHE A 40 7.70 0.86 14.22
C PHE A 40 7.86 0.94 15.74
N TYR A 41 8.25 2.10 16.27
CA TYR A 41 8.27 2.37 17.71
C TYR A 41 6.91 2.10 18.38
N HIS A 42 5.81 2.58 17.79
CA HIS A 42 4.48 2.36 18.35
C HIS A 42 4.03 0.90 18.30
N ALA A 43 4.42 0.15 17.26
CA ALA A 43 4.24 -1.30 17.22
C ALA A 43 5.06 -1.99 18.34
N CYS A 44 6.35 -1.66 18.48
CA CYS A 44 7.21 -2.21 19.53
C CYS A 44 6.68 -1.94 20.94
N ARG A 45 6.25 -0.71 21.21
CA ARG A 45 5.69 -0.32 22.52
C ARG A 45 4.47 -1.16 22.89
N ARG A 46 3.70 -1.63 21.90
CA ARG A 46 2.53 -2.50 22.11
C ARG A 46 2.89 -3.98 22.12
N GLY A 47 4.00 -4.37 21.49
CA GLY A 47 4.38 -5.76 21.27
C GLY A 47 3.60 -6.46 20.15
N PHE A 48 2.77 -5.75 19.39
CA PHE A 48 2.00 -6.28 18.26
C PHE A 48 1.74 -5.19 17.21
N PRO A 49 1.48 -5.57 15.94
CA PRO A 49 1.67 -6.91 15.35
C PRO A 49 3.16 -7.27 15.24
N ARG A 50 3.47 -8.58 15.16
CA ARG A 50 4.86 -9.07 15.11
C ARG A 50 5.54 -8.82 13.77
N PHE A 51 4.77 -8.65 12.71
CA PHE A 51 5.22 -8.10 11.44
C PHE A 51 4.35 -6.88 11.09
N LEU A 52 4.98 -5.78 10.66
CA LEU A 52 4.32 -4.58 10.17
C LEU A 52 4.96 -4.14 8.86
N MET A 53 4.15 -3.98 7.82
CA MET A 53 4.52 -3.23 6.63
C MET A 53 3.81 -1.87 6.64
N VAL A 54 4.59 -0.79 6.58
CA VAL A 54 4.06 0.54 6.26
C VAL A 54 4.09 0.67 4.75
N ALA A 55 2.94 0.93 4.13
CA ALA A 55 2.74 1.07 2.70
C ALA A 55 1.70 2.18 2.48
N ASP A 56 2.15 3.42 2.36
CA ASP A 56 1.25 4.51 1.96
C ASP A 56 1.02 4.49 0.45
N HIS A 57 0.02 5.25 0.00
CA HIS A 57 -0.09 5.64 -1.39
C HIS A 57 1.23 6.26 -1.88
N SER A 58 1.71 5.82 -3.04
CA SER A 58 2.76 6.54 -3.78
C SER A 58 2.13 7.30 -4.95
N ASN A 59 1.78 8.57 -4.70
CA ASN A 59 1.33 9.52 -5.71
C ASN A 59 2.02 10.90 -5.51
N TYR A 60 1.72 11.88 -6.36
CA TYR A 60 2.35 13.21 -6.30
C TYR A 60 2.09 13.97 -4.98
N LEU A 61 0.96 13.72 -4.31
CA LEU A 61 0.64 14.32 -3.00
C LEU A 61 1.23 13.55 -1.82
N THR A 62 1.82 12.41 -2.09
CA THR A 62 2.31 11.50 -1.07
C THR A 62 3.69 11.03 -1.53
N PHE A 63 4.54 11.98 -1.94
CA PHE A 63 5.85 11.68 -2.49
C PHE A 63 6.65 10.83 -1.49
N GLU A 64 6.90 9.58 -1.87
CA GLU A 64 7.80 8.73 -1.12
C GLU A 64 9.21 9.17 -1.45
N ASP A 65 9.94 9.69 -0.47
CA ASP A 65 11.34 10.02 -0.62
C ASP A 65 12.14 8.71 -0.52
N PRO A 66 12.76 8.22 -1.61
CA PRO A 66 13.57 7.00 -1.55
C PRO A 66 14.74 7.14 -0.57
N GLY A 67 15.24 8.38 -0.38
CA GLY A 67 16.23 8.71 0.63
C GLY A 67 15.74 8.43 2.05
N ALA A 68 14.50 8.83 2.37
CA ALA A 68 13.89 8.55 3.67
C ALA A 68 13.74 7.03 3.93
N VAL A 69 13.36 6.26 2.91
CA VAL A 69 13.23 4.79 3.01
C VAL A 69 14.59 4.14 3.28
N ASN A 70 15.62 4.50 2.53
CA ASN A 70 16.98 3.99 2.75
C ASN A 70 17.53 4.41 4.12
N THR A 71 17.24 5.64 4.55
CA THR A 71 17.64 6.15 5.86
C THR A 71 16.99 5.36 7.00
N VAL A 72 15.68 5.08 6.94
CA VAL A 72 15.03 4.29 7.98
C VAL A 72 15.49 2.82 7.97
N ARG A 73 15.76 2.21 6.80
CA ARG A 73 16.35 0.86 6.72
C ARG A 73 17.70 0.82 7.43
N ARG A 74 18.56 1.81 7.20
CA ARG A 74 19.83 1.96 7.92
C ARG A 74 19.61 2.11 9.42
N ALA A 75 18.67 2.96 9.85
CA ALA A 75 18.37 3.13 11.27
C ALA A 75 17.85 1.85 11.94
N LEU A 76 17.03 1.05 11.24
CA LEU A 76 16.57 -0.25 11.72
C LEU A 76 17.72 -1.26 11.86
N ASN A 77 18.66 -1.28 10.91
CA ASN A 77 19.84 -2.14 11.00
C ASN A 77 20.73 -1.76 12.20
N LEU A 78 20.96 -0.47 12.42
CA LEU A 78 21.70 0.02 13.60
C LEU A 78 20.98 -0.36 14.90
N ALA A 79 19.66 -0.17 14.97
CA ALA A 79 18.86 -0.55 16.13
C ALA A 79 18.92 -2.07 16.38
N GLN A 80 18.83 -2.90 15.33
CA GLN A 80 18.95 -4.36 15.42
C GLN A 80 20.33 -4.79 15.95
N ALA A 81 21.40 -4.08 15.56
CA ALA A 81 22.77 -4.30 16.03
C ALA A 81 23.01 -3.78 17.46
N GLY A 82 22.09 -3.00 18.03
CA GLY A 82 22.21 -2.41 19.36
C GLY A 82 22.92 -1.06 19.40
N ASP A 83 23.27 -0.47 18.26
CA ASP A 83 23.77 0.90 18.17
C ASP A 83 22.60 1.89 18.29
N LEU A 84 22.22 2.18 19.53
CA LEU A 84 21.06 3.02 19.84
C LEU A 84 21.27 4.48 19.46
N LEU A 85 22.49 4.99 19.64
CA LEU A 85 22.82 6.38 19.30
C LEU A 85 22.79 6.57 17.79
N GLY A 86 23.48 5.70 17.04
CA GLY A 86 23.50 5.78 15.58
C GLY A 86 22.11 5.60 14.96
N ALA A 87 21.29 4.69 15.51
CA ALA A 87 19.90 4.54 15.09
C ALA A 87 19.06 5.80 15.35
N ALA A 88 19.19 6.39 16.54
CA ALA A 88 18.47 7.59 16.94
C ALA A 88 18.84 8.81 16.07
N GLU A 89 20.12 9.03 15.84
CA GLU A 89 20.63 10.09 14.97
C GLU A 89 20.19 9.89 13.52
N THR A 90 20.32 8.67 12.99
CA THR A 90 19.95 8.36 11.60
C THR A 90 18.45 8.56 11.35
N ALA A 91 17.58 8.15 12.30
CA ALA A 91 16.14 8.31 12.16
C ALA A 91 15.61 9.69 12.63
N GLY A 92 16.44 10.52 13.27
CA GLY A 92 16.00 11.79 13.86
C GLY A 92 14.99 11.60 15.00
N VAL A 93 15.24 10.62 15.89
CA VAL A 93 14.40 10.30 17.06
C VAL A 93 15.23 10.28 18.34
N ASP A 94 14.57 10.25 19.49
CA ASP A 94 15.23 10.08 20.78
C ASP A 94 15.83 8.67 20.95
N ILE A 95 16.94 8.57 21.70
CA ILE A 95 17.61 7.29 22.03
C ILE A 95 16.63 6.31 22.69
N ALA A 96 15.71 6.79 23.53
CA ALA A 96 14.69 5.96 24.15
C ALA A 96 13.74 5.30 23.13
N HIS A 97 13.41 5.97 22.02
CA HIS A 97 12.62 5.38 20.95
C HIS A 97 13.43 4.30 20.21
N ALA A 98 14.70 4.57 19.92
CA ALA A 98 15.59 3.60 19.29
C ALA A 98 15.80 2.36 20.18
N ALA A 99 15.90 2.53 21.49
CA ALA A 99 16.01 1.43 22.46
C ALA A 99 14.80 0.49 22.40
N LEU A 100 13.58 1.04 22.35
CA LEU A 100 12.34 0.25 22.26
C LEU A 100 12.20 -0.47 20.91
N VAL A 101 12.60 0.18 19.81
CA VAL A 101 12.64 -0.48 18.50
C VAL A 101 13.66 -1.61 18.48
N SER A 102 14.87 -1.36 19.00
CA SER A 102 15.95 -2.35 19.16
C SER A 102 15.50 -3.56 19.97
N GLU A 103 14.81 -3.34 21.09
CA GLU A 103 14.25 -4.41 21.91
C GLU A 103 13.20 -5.24 21.14
N GLY A 104 12.24 -4.59 20.47
CA GLY A 104 11.23 -5.29 19.68
C GLY A 104 11.83 -6.14 18.56
N LEU A 105 12.82 -5.60 17.84
CA LEU A 105 13.58 -6.28 16.80
C LEU A 105 14.31 -7.53 17.32
N ARG A 106 15.04 -7.40 18.44
CA ARG A 106 15.70 -8.53 19.14
C ARG A 106 14.70 -9.56 19.67
N ARG A 107 13.51 -9.11 20.07
CA ARG A 107 12.40 -9.98 20.47
C ARG A 107 11.68 -10.63 19.28
N GLY A 108 12.13 -10.41 18.04
CA GLY A 108 11.60 -11.08 16.86
C GLY A 108 10.54 -10.31 16.08
N MET A 109 10.31 -9.02 16.39
CA MET A 109 9.47 -8.18 15.52
C MET A 109 10.18 -7.91 14.19
N ARG A 110 9.41 -7.77 13.13
CA ARG A 110 9.92 -7.54 11.76
C ARG A 110 9.16 -6.40 11.11
N PHE A 111 9.88 -5.62 10.32
CA PHE A 111 9.35 -4.44 9.66
C PHE A 111 9.66 -4.48 8.17
N SER A 112 8.74 -3.95 7.39
CA SER A 112 8.89 -3.78 5.96
C SER A 112 8.36 -2.42 5.54
N ILE A 113 8.90 -1.90 4.45
CA ILE A 113 8.47 -0.64 3.85
C ILE A 113 8.00 -0.97 2.45
N GLY A 114 6.68 -0.95 2.28
CA GLY A 114 6.02 -1.20 1.01
C GLY A 114 5.57 0.08 0.34
N ALA A 115 4.85 -0.09 -0.76
CA ALA A 115 4.08 0.96 -1.42
C ALA A 115 2.68 0.45 -1.70
N GLU A 116 1.68 1.27 -1.40
CA GLU A 116 0.37 1.12 -2.01
C GLU A 116 0.36 1.89 -3.33
N MET A 117 0.41 1.13 -4.42
CA MET A 117 0.47 1.68 -5.75
C MET A 117 -0.93 1.81 -6.34
N ASP A 118 -1.34 3.06 -6.46
CA ASP A 118 -2.67 3.44 -6.93
C ASP A 118 -2.67 3.91 -8.38
N ASN A 119 -3.85 4.13 -8.94
CA ASN A 119 -4.07 4.69 -10.27
C ASN A 119 -4.40 6.20 -10.26
N ASP A 120 -3.97 6.91 -9.21
CA ASP A 120 -4.18 8.34 -9.06
C ASP A 120 -3.71 9.08 -10.33
N PRO A 121 -4.59 9.83 -11.03
CA PRO A 121 -4.23 10.59 -12.23
C PRO A 121 -3.16 11.67 -11.97
N ARG A 122 -2.95 12.05 -10.71
CA ARG A 122 -1.92 13.00 -10.27
C ARG A 122 -0.57 12.30 -10.16
N ALA A 123 -0.52 10.97 -10.12
CA ALA A 123 0.73 10.23 -10.20
C ALA A 123 1.41 10.53 -11.55
N ARG A 124 2.69 10.87 -11.51
CA ARG A 124 3.48 11.04 -12.73
C ARG A 124 3.60 9.69 -13.46
N PRO A 125 3.93 9.67 -14.76
CA PRO A 125 4.48 8.48 -15.41
C PRO A 125 5.67 7.85 -14.65
N ASP A 126 6.27 8.58 -13.69
CA ASP A 126 7.35 8.17 -12.81
C ASP A 126 6.94 7.24 -11.64
N ALA A 127 5.70 6.78 -11.50
CA ALA A 127 5.34 5.85 -10.41
C ALA A 127 6.24 4.61 -10.41
N GLN A 128 6.60 4.10 -11.60
CA GLN A 128 7.58 3.03 -11.72
C GLN A 128 9.00 3.48 -11.29
N ASN A 129 9.42 4.70 -11.65
CA ASN A 129 10.71 5.25 -11.21
C ASN A 129 10.78 5.38 -9.68
N ILE A 130 9.67 5.73 -9.02
CA ILE A 130 9.59 5.77 -7.55
C ILE A 130 9.72 4.36 -6.98
N VAL A 131 9.00 3.38 -7.52
CA VAL A 131 9.13 1.97 -7.12
C VAL A 131 10.55 1.46 -7.30
N ASP A 132 11.17 1.75 -8.45
CA ASP A 132 12.51 1.31 -8.78
C ASP A 132 13.56 1.95 -7.86
N ALA A 133 13.39 3.24 -7.53
CA ALA A 133 14.29 3.95 -6.61
C ALA A 133 14.08 3.51 -5.15
N MET A 134 12.84 3.29 -4.72
CA MET A 134 12.50 2.92 -3.35
C MET A 134 12.82 1.44 -3.07
N ARG A 135 12.70 0.58 -4.09
CA ARG A 135 12.78 -0.89 -3.98
C ARG A 135 11.90 -1.39 -2.81
N PRO A 136 10.57 -1.21 -2.87
CA PRO A 136 9.69 -1.59 -1.77
C PRO A 136 9.79 -3.07 -1.45
N ASP A 137 9.65 -3.39 -0.16
CA ASP A 137 9.57 -4.77 0.32
C ASP A 137 8.29 -5.48 -0.15
N GLY A 138 7.23 -4.70 -0.40
CA GLY A 138 5.94 -5.16 -0.88
C GLY A 138 5.19 -4.09 -1.68
N ILE A 139 4.35 -4.53 -2.61
CA ILE A 139 3.55 -3.64 -3.45
C ILE A 139 2.11 -4.10 -3.33
N ILE A 140 1.27 -3.22 -2.77
CA ILE A 140 -0.18 -3.36 -2.78
C ILE A 140 -0.67 -2.62 -4.01
N ARG A 141 -1.45 -3.27 -4.88
CA ARG A 141 -2.05 -2.62 -6.04
C ARG A 141 -3.49 -2.29 -5.73
N SER A 142 -3.81 -1.01 -5.72
CA SER A 142 -5.14 -0.50 -5.40
C SER A 142 -5.67 0.37 -6.53
N VAL A 143 -6.99 0.59 -6.53
CA VAL A 143 -7.67 1.49 -7.47
C VAL A 143 -8.60 2.36 -6.64
N HIS A 144 -8.32 3.66 -6.55
CA HIS A 144 -9.21 4.65 -5.90
C HIS A 144 -9.85 5.61 -6.90
N PHE A 145 -9.35 5.64 -8.14
CA PHE A 145 -9.85 6.54 -9.17
C PHE A 145 -10.51 5.78 -10.32
N VAL A 146 -11.63 6.29 -10.84
CA VAL A 146 -12.19 5.83 -12.13
C VAL A 146 -12.51 7.02 -13.00
N SER A 147 -12.26 6.90 -14.30
CA SER A 147 -12.64 7.95 -15.26
C SER A 147 -14.13 7.90 -15.55
N ILE A 148 -14.81 9.03 -15.40
CA ILE A 148 -16.25 9.18 -15.68
C ILE A 148 -16.53 10.40 -16.54
N THR A 149 -17.75 10.45 -17.08
CA THR A 149 -18.31 11.71 -17.60
C THR A 149 -18.94 12.47 -16.44
N HIS A 150 -18.22 13.45 -15.90
CA HIS A 150 -18.71 14.30 -14.83
C HIS A 150 -19.71 15.33 -15.38
N PRO A 151 -20.87 15.55 -14.73
CA PRO A 151 -21.91 16.47 -15.22
C PRO A 151 -21.40 17.88 -15.55
N GLU A 152 -20.51 18.41 -14.73
CA GLU A 152 -19.95 19.77 -14.90
C GLU A 152 -18.54 19.81 -15.50
N LYS A 153 -17.75 18.73 -15.40
CA LYS A 153 -16.31 18.74 -15.75
C LYS A 153 -16.03 18.05 -17.08
N GLY A 154 -17.02 17.39 -17.68
CA GLY A 154 -16.90 16.73 -18.98
C GLY A 154 -16.46 15.28 -18.88
N THR A 155 -16.04 14.72 -20.03
CA THR A 155 -15.58 13.33 -20.15
C THR A 155 -14.21 13.13 -19.50
N ASP A 156 -13.90 11.87 -19.16
CA ASP A 156 -12.61 11.43 -18.65
C ASP A 156 -12.17 12.11 -17.34
N TRP A 157 -13.13 12.61 -16.55
CA TRP A 157 -12.83 13.20 -15.26
C TRP A 157 -12.47 12.11 -14.25
N PRO A 158 -11.31 12.18 -13.58
CA PRO A 158 -10.87 11.14 -12.68
C PRO A 158 -11.54 11.29 -11.31
N TRP A 159 -12.45 10.38 -11.01
CA TRP A 159 -13.27 10.39 -9.81
C TRP A 159 -12.67 9.52 -8.70
N ALA A 160 -12.29 10.15 -7.58
CA ALA A 160 -11.98 9.48 -6.32
C ALA A 160 -13.27 8.94 -5.68
N PHE A 161 -13.68 7.73 -6.05
CA PHE A 161 -15.02 7.22 -5.76
C PHE A 161 -15.22 6.83 -4.28
N ASP A 162 -14.14 6.60 -3.56
CA ASP A 162 -14.13 6.22 -2.15
C ASP A 162 -14.03 7.43 -1.20
N ASN A 163 -13.73 8.61 -1.74
CA ASN A 163 -13.71 9.86 -1.00
C ASN A 163 -15.13 10.41 -0.76
N ALA A 164 -15.46 10.68 0.51
CA ALA A 164 -16.76 11.17 0.94
C ALA A 164 -17.16 12.53 0.33
N GLU A 165 -16.21 13.36 -0.10
CA GLU A 165 -16.49 14.65 -0.78
C GLU A 165 -17.19 14.49 -2.13
N PHE A 166 -17.08 13.32 -2.74
CA PHE A 166 -17.66 13.00 -4.03
C PHE A 166 -18.80 11.97 -3.93
N ALA A 167 -19.34 11.76 -2.73
CA ALA A 167 -20.39 10.78 -2.47
C ALA A 167 -21.64 10.96 -3.37
N GLN A 168 -21.97 12.21 -3.73
CA GLN A 168 -23.08 12.57 -4.62
C GLN A 168 -22.96 11.98 -6.03
N LEU A 169 -21.73 11.73 -6.52
CA LEU A 169 -21.54 11.15 -7.85
C LEU A 169 -21.95 9.68 -7.91
N HIS A 170 -22.08 8.99 -6.77
CA HIS A 170 -22.63 7.64 -6.71
C HIS A 170 -24.07 7.56 -7.21
N ASP A 171 -24.87 8.59 -6.98
CA ASP A 171 -26.26 8.62 -7.45
C ASP A 171 -26.36 8.88 -8.97
N VAL A 172 -25.35 9.53 -9.54
CA VAL A 172 -25.26 9.81 -10.98
C VAL A 172 -24.74 8.59 -11.76
N ILE A 173 -23.69 7.95 -11.25
CA ILE A 173 -23.01 6.83 -11.94
C ILE A 173 -23.70 5.50 -11.64
N GLY A 174 -24.18 5.31 -10.41
CA GLY A 174 -24.77 4.07 -9.96
C GLY A 174 -23.74 2.95 -9.68
N PRO A 175 -24.11 1.94 -8.87
CA PRO A 175 -23.21 0.89 -8.43
C PRO A 175 -22.71 0.01 -9.60
N ASP A 176 -23.58 -0.37 -10.53
CA ASP A 176 -23.20 -1.30 -11.59
C ASP A 176 -22.12 -0.71 -12.50
N LYS A 177 -22.24 0.58 -12.86
CA LYS A 177 -21.25 1.26 -13.69
C LYS A 177 -19.94 1.51 -12.96
N LEU A 178 -20.00 1.93 -11.69
CA LEU A 178 -18.80 2.09 -10.85
C LEU A 178 -18.00 0.78 -10.79
N TRP A 179 -18.67 -0.33 -10.49
CA TRP A 179 -18.02 -1.64 -10.41
C TRP A 179 -17.46 -2.11 -11.76
N GLU A 180 -18.15 -1.84 -12.87
CA GLU A 180 -17.62 -2.14 -14.22
C GLU A 180 -16.31 -1.37 -14.49
N LEU A 181 -16.28 -0.07 -14.20
CA LEU A 181 -15.10 0.79 -14.39
C LEU A 181 -13.95 0.38 -13.46
N TYR A 182 -14.26 0.13 -12.19
CA TYR A 182 -13.29 -0.35 -11.19
C TYR A 182 -12.66 -1.66 -11.64
N MET A 183 -13.46 -2.65 -12.05
CA MET A 183 -12.96 -3.95 -12.47
C MET A 183 -12.15 -3.88 -13.76
N ALA A 184 -12.57 -3.04 -14.72
CA ALA A 184 -11.79 -2.83 -15.94
C ALA A 184 -10.41 -2.28 -15.60
N LYS A 185 -10.33 -1.27 -14.71
CA LYS A 185 -9.05 -0.65 -14.33
C LYS A 185 -8.18 -1.60 -13.51
N LEU A 186 -8.76 -2.25 -12.49
CA LEU A 186 -8.03 -3.18 -11.63
C LEU A 186 -7.41 -4.31 -12.45
N LEU A 187 -8.18 -4.95 -13.32
CA LEU A 187 -7.65 -6.05 -14.12
C LEU A 187 -6.58 -5.57 -15.10
N ASP A 188 -6.72 -4.39 -15.71
CA ASP A 188 -5.69 -3.82 -16.59
C ASP A 188 -4.36 -3.60 -15.84
N ASP A 189 -4.43 -3.04 -14.63
CA ASP A 189 -3.26 -2.82 -13.78
C ASP A 189 -2.62 -4.13 -13.33
N LEU A 190 -3.44 -5.09 -12.94
CA LEU A 190 -2.97 -6.40 -12.53
C LEU A 190 -2.38 -7.22 -13.68
N GLU A 191 -2.60 -6.87 -14.94
CA GLU A 191 -1.91 -7.52 -16.08
C GLU A 191 -0.59 -6.81 -16.41
N LYS A 192 -0.56 -5.47 -16.32
CA LYS A 192 0.54 -4.66 -16.87
C LYS A 192 1.59 -4.26 -15.84
N LEU A 193 1.21 -4.14 -14.57
CA LEU A 193 2.05 -3.51 -13.54
C LEU A 193 2.54 -4.52 -12.51
N PRO A 194 3.64 -4.24 -11.80
CA PRO A 194 4.09 -5.07 -10.69
C PRO A 194 3.13 -4.96 -9.49
N ALA A 195 2.90 -6.09 -8.84
CA ALA A 195 2.10 -6.21 -7.63
C ALA A 195 2.53 -7.45 -6.84
N HIS A 196 2.32 -7.42 -5.52
CA HIS A 196 2.43 -8.60 -4.65
C HIS A 196 1.07 -8.92 -4.03
N VAL A 197 0.33 -7.87 -3.65
CA VAL A 197 -0.97 -7.96 -3.00
C VAL A 197 -1.97 -7.11 -3.79
N ILE A 198 -3.17 -7.64 -3.99
CA ILE A 198 -4.32 -6.89 -4.51
C ILE A 198 -4.99 -6.20 -3.33
N GLY A 199 -4.96 -4.87 -3.30
CA GLY A 199 -5.50 -4.05 -2.22
C GLY A 199 -7.02 -4.06 -2.16
N HIS A 200 -7.57 -3.97 -0.95
CA HIS A 200 -8.98 -3.82 -0.54
C HIS A 200 -10.03 -3.89 -1.66
N PHE A 201 -10.17 -5.07 -2.28
CA PHE A 201 -11.02 -5.31 -3.46
C PHE A 201 -12.46 -4.76 -3.38
N TYR A 202 -13.01 -4.68 -2.17
CA TYR A 202 -14.36 -4.18 -1.92
C TYR A 202 -14.45 -2.67 -1.67
N VAL A 203 -13.40 -1.89 -1.93
CA VAL A 203 -13.38 -0.43 -1.75
C VAL A 203 -14.52 0.31 -2.48
N PRO A 204 -15.02 -0.12 -3.68
CA PRO A 204 -16.19 0.55 -4.29
C PRO A 204 -17.47 0.43 -3.44
N ALA A 205 -17.52 -0.52 -2.52
CA ALA A 205 -18.63 -0.70 -1.59
C ALA A 205 -18.49 0.06 -0.27
N ALA A 206 -17.43 0.86 -0.08
CA ALA A 206 -17.18 1.58 1.18
C ALA A 206 -18.37 2.45 1.64
N LEU A 207 -19.13 3.00 0.69
CA LEU A 207 -20.35 3.79 0.95
C LEU A 207 -21.65 2.95 0.89
N GLY A 208 -21.55 1.62 0.98
CA GLY A 208 -22.70 0.70 1.00
C GLY A 208 -23.30 0.39 -0.38
N ARG A 209 -22.62 0.76 -1.47
CA ARG A 209 -23.09 0.57 -2.85
C ARG A 209 -22.49 -0.70 -3.46
N TRP A 210 -23.26 -1.78 -3.43
CA TRP A 210 -22.85 -3.10 -3.94
C TRP A 210 -23.55 -3.40 -5.27
N PRO A 211 -22.92 -4.15 -6.19
CA PRO A 211 -23.59 -4.63 -7.38
C PRO A 211 -24.47 -5.82 -7.02
N ALA A 212 -25.21 -6.35 -7.99
CA ALA A 212 -25.94 -7.60 -7.80
C ALA A 212 -24.99 -8.75 -7.40
N GLN A 213 -25.44 -9.63 -6.49
CA GLN A 213 -24.61 -10.68 -5.90
C GLN A 213 -23.92 -11.58 -6.94
N LYS A 214 -24.65 -11.99 -7.99
CA LYS A 214 -24.10 -12.79 -9.10
C LYS A 214 -22.97 -12.07 -9.83
N LYS A 215 -23.11 -10.75 -10.04
CA LYS A 215 -22.11 -9.91 -10.70
C LYS A 215 -20.86 -9.75 -9.82
N LEU A 216 -21.06 -9.55 -8.51
CA LEU A 216 -19.97 -9.50 -7.54
C LEU A 216 -19.14 -10.78 -7.57
N GLU A 217 -19.81 -11.93 -7.59
CA GLU A 217 -19.14 -13.24 -7.66
C GLU A 217 -18.32 -13.42 -8.94
N GLU A 218 -18.86 -13.00 -10.09
CA GLU A 218 -18.14 -12.98 -11.37
C GLU A 218 -16.87 -12.11 -11.30
N TYR A 219 -16.96 -10.95 -10.68
CA TYR A 219 -15.81 -10.05 -10.48
C TYR A 219 -14.74 -10.65 -9.57
N GLU A 220 -15.15 -11.27 -8.47
CA GLU A 220 -14.24 -12.00 -7.58
C GLU A 220 -13.52 -13.13 -8.32
N ASP A 221 -14.25 -13.91 -9.13
CA ASP A 221 -13.66 -15.03 -9.87
C ASP A 221 -12.62 -14.53 -10.89
N ARG A 222 -12.95 -13.48 -11.65
CA ARG A 222 -12.02 -12.87 -12.61
C ARG A 222 -10.74 -12.35 -11.94
N MET A 223 -10.87 -11.65 -10.81
CA MET A 223 -9.73 -11.14 -10.07
C MET A 223 -8.87 -12.27 -9.53
N LEU A 224 -9.48 -13.32 -8.96
CA LEU A 224 -8.77 -14.46 -8.41
C LEU A 224 -8.06 -15.30 -9.48
N ASP A 225 -8.60 -15.38 -10.69
CA ASP A 225 -7.95 -16.07 -11.80
C ASP A 225 -6.66 -15.35 -12.24
N VAL A 226 -6.67 -14.01 -12.24
CA VAL A 226 -5.45 -13.21 -12.45
C VAL A 226 -4.49 -13.39 -11.28
N ALA A 227 -4.98 -13.33 -10.05
CA ALA A 227 -4.16 -13.50 -8.85
C ALA A 227 -3.44 -14.85 -8.84
N HIS A 228 -4.14 -15.93 -9.18
CA HIS A 228 -3.56 -17.26 -9.30
C HIS A 228 -2.47 -17.31 -10.38
N ARG A 229 -2.78 -16.86 -11.60
CA ARG A 229 -1.84 -16.88 -12.74
C ARG A 229 -0.59 -16.05 -12.47
N ARG A 230 -0.72 -14.91 -11.79
CA ARG A 230 0.39 -14.01 -11.47
C ARG A 230 1.02 -14.26 -10.10
N SER A 231 0.61 -15.31 -9.38
CA SER A 231 1.10 -15.63 -8.03
C SER A 231 0.97 -14.47 -7.03
N LEU A 232 -0.14 -13.73 -7.12
CA LEU A 232 -0.46 -12.61 -6.23
C LEU A 232 -1.24 -13.10 -5.00
N ALA A 233 -1.20 -12.29 -3.95
CA ALA A 233 -2.08 -12.41 -2.80
C ALA A 233 -3.29 -11.48 -2.94
N VAL A 234 -4.37 -11.78 -2.24
CA VAL A 234 -5.52 -10.89 -2.07
C VAL A 234 -5.56 -10.38 -0.64
N GLU A 235 -5.73 -9.07 -0.48
CA GLU A 235 -5.91 -8.45 0.81
C GLU A 235 -7.33 -8.69 1.37
N VAL A 236 -7.39 -9.16 2.61
CA VAL A 236 -8.56 -9.02 3.49
C VAL A 236 -8.30 -7.80 4.36
N ASN A 237 -8.90 -6.69 3.95
CA ASN A 237 -8.74 -5.40 4.61
C ASN A 237 -9.70 -5.29 5.80
N THR A 238 -9.24 -4.78 6.95
CA THR A 238 -10.08 -4.70 8.15
C THR A 238 -10.54 -3.28 8.49
N ARG A 239 -10.22 -2.26 7.67
CA ARG A 239 -10.57 -0.85 7.90
C ARG A 239 -12.05 -0.63 8.18
N LEU A 240 -12.93 -1.28 7.41
CA LEU A 240 -14.38 -1.15 7.60
C LEU A 240 -14.91 -1.82 8.89
N LEU A 241 -14.10 -2.64 9.56
CA LEU A 241 -14.50 -3.39 10.76
C LEU A 241 -14.32 -2.61 12.06
N TYR A 242 -13.43 -1.61 12.09
CA TYR A 242 -13.13 -0.83 13.31
C TYR A 242 -13.43 0.67 13.19
N ARG A 243 -13.72 1.20 11.99
CA ARG A 243 -14.04 2.62 11.77
C ARG A 243 -15.51 3.01 12.03
N GLY A 244 -16.20 2.28 12.90
CA GLY A 244 -17.55 2.64 13.33
C GLY A 244 -18.62 2.56 12.24
N GLN A 245 -18.44 1.69 11.24
CA GLN A 245 -19.44 1.46 10.20
C GLN A 245 -20.74 0.86 10.79
N PRO A 246 -21.92 1.13 10.21
CA PRO A 246 -23.17 0.49 10.61
C PRO A 246 -23.11 -1.05 10.57
N ASP A 247 -23.83 -1.70 11.49
CA ASP A 247 -23.81 -3.17 11.66
C ASP A 247 -24.18 -3.95 10.41
N ASP A 248 -25.17 -3.47 9.66
CA ASP A 248 -25.63 -4.07 8.41
C ASP A 248 -24.54 -4.05 7.33
N ARG A 249 -23.80 -2.94 7.22
CA ARG A 249 -22.67 -2.83 6.30
C ARG A 249 -21.52 -3.73 6.71
N ARG A 250 -21.19 -3.75 8.02
CA ARG A 250 -20.13 -4.64 8.56
C ARG A 250 -20.46 -6.10 8.28
N LYS A 251 -21.71 -6.52 8.55
CA LYS A 251 -22.16 -7.89 8.30
C LYS A 251 -22.02 -8.26 6.82
N LYS A 252 -22.51 -7.41 5.91
CA LYS A 252 -22.40 -7.65 4.46
C LYS A 252 -20.94 -7.73 3.99
N TYR A 253 -20.08 -6.89 4.55
CA TYR A 253 -18.64 -6.91 4.28
C TYR A 253 -17.96 -8.19 4.78
N LEU A 254 -18.30 -8.66 5.98
CA LEU A 254 -17.82 -9.94 6.51
C LEU A 254 -18.30 -11.12 5.66
N ASP A 255 -19.56 -11.15 5.25
CA ASP A 255 -20.13 -12.20 4.40
C ASP A 255 -19.42 -12.25 3.03
N ALA A 256 -19.10 -11.08 2.46
CA ALA A 256 -18.32 -10.97 1.22
C ALA A 256 -16.90 -11.51 1.39
N ASN A 257 -16.17 -11.05 2.41
CA ASN A 257 -14.81 -11.55 2.70
C ASN A 257 -14.79 -13.05 3.01
N ALA A 258 -15.75 -13.58 3.75
CA ALA A 258 -15.86 -15.01 4.01
C ALA A 258 -15.95 -15.82 2.71
N ARG A 259 -16.74 -15.33 1.74
CA ARG A 259 -16.85 -15.94 0.40
C ARG A 259 -15.55 -15.82 -0.38
N LEU A 260 -14.94 -14.63 -0.42
CA LEU A 260 -13.68 -14.39 -1.12
C LEU A 260 -12.56 -15.29 -0.62
N ILE A 261 -12.40 -15.39 0.69
CA ILE A 261 -11.40 -16.24 1.35
C ILE A 261 -11.57 -17.71 0.94
N ARG A 262 -12.80 -18.23 0.91
CA ARG A 262 -13.08 -19.60 0.45
C ARG A 262 -12.72 -19.79 -1.02
N LYS A 263 -13.07 -18.83 -1.88
CA LYS A 263 -12.75 -18.85 -3.31
C LYS A 263 -11.25 -18.80 -3.57
N ALA A 264 -10.53 -17.95 -2.84
CA ALA A 264 -9.08 -17.81 -2.92
C ALA A 264 -8.37 -19.10 -2.49
N LYS A 265 -8.77 -19.68 -1.35
CA LYS A 265 -8.28 -20.97 -0.89
C LYS A 265 -8.48 -22.07 -1.94
N ALA A 266 -9.66 -22.15 -2.55
CA ALA A 266 -9.95 -23.15 -3.58
C ALA A 266 -9.05 -23.03 -4.83
N ARG A 267 -8.51 -21.84 -5.11
CA ARG A 267 -7.59 -21.55 -6.21
C ARG A 267 -6.12 -21.52 -5.79
N GLY A 268 -5.80 -21.79 -4.52
CA GLY A 268 -4.44 -21.65 -4.00
C GLY A 268 -3.90 -20.21 -4.03
N VAL A 269 -4.78 -19.20 -4.06
CA VAL A 269 -4.41 -17.78 -3.98
C VAL A 269 -4.12 -17.42 -2.53
N GLY A 270 -3.00 -16.73 -2.29
CA GLY A 270 -2.58 -16.32 -0.95
C GLY A 270 -3.52 -15.27 -0.34
N ILE A 271 -3.71 -15.31 0.97
CA ILE A 271 -4.44 -14.29 1.73
C ILE A 271 -3.45 -13.43 2.50
N ALA A 272 -3.49 -12.12 2.28
CA ALA A 272 -2.78 -11.13 3.10
C ALA A 272 -3.79 -10.38 3.97
N ILE A 273 -3.41 -9.97 5.19
CA ILE A 273 -4.27 -9.22 6.10
C ILE A 273 -3.70 -7.81 6.26
N GLY A 274 -4.51 -6.80 6.00
CA GLY A 274 -4.11 -5.40 6.14
C GLY A 274 -5.12 -4.65 7.00
N SER A 275 -4.63 -3.87 7.97
CA SER A 275 -5.51 -3.01 8.76
C SER A 275 -5.94 -1.77 7.99
N ASP A 276 -5.08 -1.29 7.08
CA ASP A 276 -5.25 -0.01 6.41
C ASP A 276 -5.42 1.11 7.47
N ALA A 277 -4.54 0.99 8.47
CA ALA A 277 -4.45 1.90 9.59
C ALA A 277 -3.84 3.20 9.11
N HIS A 278 -4.55 4.30 9.33
CA HIS A 278 -4.07 5.65 9.07
C HIS A 278 -3.58 6.33 10.36
N SER A 279 -3.40 5.55 11.42
CA SER A 279 -2.72 5.99 12.62
C SER A 279 -2.09 4.77 13.29
N PRO A 280 -0.99 4.93 14.04
CA PRO A 280 -0.44 3.83 14.78
C PRO A 280 -1.50 3.17 15.68
N LYS A 281 -2.42 3.93 16.28
CA LYS A 281 -3.45 3.41 17.19
C LYS A 281 -4.41 2.41 16.54
N ASP A 282 -4.65 2.55 15.24
CA ASP A 282 -5.58 1.72 14.49
C ASP A 282 -4.94 0.43 13.95
N GLN A 283 -3.61 0.32 14.05
CA GLN A 283 -2.85 -0.82 13.58
C GLN A 283 -3.34 -2.14 14.21
N GLY A 284 -3.55 -3.16 13.38
CA GLY A 284 -4.14 -4.43 13.79
C GLY A 284 -5.64 -4.37 14.17
N GLY A 285 -6.30 -3.23 13.92
CA GLY A 285 -7.73 -3.08 14.17
C GLY A 285 -8.55 -4.12 13.38
N GLY A 286 -9.50 -4.79 14.03
CA GLY A 286 -10.36 -5.80 13.38
C GLY A 286 -9.68 -7.15 13.07
N PHE A 287 -8.45 -7.39 13.54
CA PHE A 287 -7.75 -8.66 13.31
C PHE A 287 -8.40 -9.85 14.01
N ASP A 288 -9.14 -9.64 15.09
CA ASP A 288 -9.97 -10.65 15.75
C ASP A 288 -11.06 -11.20 14.81
N GLN A 289 -11.70 -10.32 14.06
CA GLN A 289 -12.71 -10.68 13.06
C GLN A 289 -12.05 -11.35 11.84
N ALA A 290 -10.91 -10.85 11.38
CA ALA A 290 -10.14 -11.49 10.31
C ALA A 290 -9.74 -12.91 10.70
N LEU A 291 -9.24 -13.11 11.92
CA LEU A 291 -8.87 -14.43 12.44
C LEU A 291 -10.07 -15.39 12.46
N LYS A 292 -11.26 -14.92 12.86
CA LYS A 292 -12.49 -15.71 12.83
C LYS A 292 -12.84 -16.15 11.39
N LEU A 293 -12.75 -15.24 10.41
CA LEU A 293 -12.97 -15.58 9.01
C LEU A 293 -11.99 -16.64 8.49
N LEU A 294 -10.72 -16.54 8.88
CA LEU A 294 -9.69 -17.53 8.53
C LEU A 294 -9.97 -18.89 9.17
N ASP A 295 -10.38 -18.91 10.44
CA ASP A 295 -10.75 -20.14 11.15
C ASP A 295 -11.97 -20.82 10.53
N ASP A 296 -13.02 -20.05 10.22
CA ASP A 296 -14.23 -20.56 9.55
C ASP A 296 -13.90 -21.14 8.15
N ALA A 297 -12.93 -20.56 7.44
CA ALA A 297 -12.43 -21.07 6.17
C ALA A 297 -11.38 -22.20 6.31
N LYS A 298 -11.02 -22.57 7.55
CA LYS A 298 -9.95 -23.53 7.87
C LYS A 298 -8.62 -23.15 7.21
N ILE A 299 -8.26 -21.87 7.28
CA ILE A 299 -6.97 -21.36 6.81
C ILE A 299 -6.04 -21.24 8.02
N ASN A 300 -4.86 -21.83 7.89
CA ASN A 300 -3.82 -21.76 8.91
C ASN A 300 -2.59 -21.00 8.45
N GLU A 301 -2.49 -20.65 7.18
CA GLU A 301 -1.34 -19.96 6.62
C GLU A 301 -1.81 -18.72 5.86
N ILE A 302 -1.15 -17.60 6.13
CA ILE A 302 -1.35 -16.35 5.42
C ILE A 302 -0.02 -15.89 4.84
N VAL A 303 -0.08 -15.00 3.85
CA VAL A 303 1.08 -14.49 3.14
C VAL A 303 1.28 -13.01 3.44
N PHE A 304 2.53 -12.59 3.36
CA PHE A 304 2.92 -11.19 3.52
C PHE A 304 4.17 -10.92 2.69
N PRO A 305 4.32 -9.72 2.12
CA PRO A 305 5.49 -9.39 1.31
C PRO A 305 6.70 -9.07 2.20
N VAL A 306 7.89 -9.51 1.78
CA VAL A 306 9.17 -9.19 2.40
C VAL A 306 10.27 -9.25 1.33
N GLY A 307 11.04 -8.18 1.16
CA GLY A 307 12.12 -8.15 0.16
C GLY A 307 11.67 -8.48 -1.26
N GLY A 308 10.49 -8.02 -1.68
CA GLY A 308 9.96 -8.22 -3.03
C GLY A 308 9.44 -9.63 -3.32
N ARG A 309 9.16 -10.42 -2.28
CA ARG A 309 8.55 -11.76 -2.41
C ARG A 309 7.47 -12.00 -1.37
N LEU A 310 6.52 -12.88 -1.67
CA LEU A 310 5.52 -13.32 -0.70
C LEU A 310 6.10 -14.42 0.20
N ALA A 311 6.30 -14.10 1.48
CA ALA A 311 6.55 -15.06 2.53
C ALA A 311 5.24 -15.60 3.10
N ARG A 312 5.34 -16.71 3.85
CA ARG A 312 4.23 -17.41 4.48
C ARG A 312 4.44 -17.45 6.00
N VAL A 313 3.35 -17.33 6.75
CA VAL A 313 3.35 -17.58 8.19
C VAL A 313 2.17 -18.45 8.58
N ALA A 314 2.45 -19.47 9.38
CA ALA A 314 1.44 -20.30 10.00
C ALA A 314 0.89 -19.62 11.26
N LEU A 315 -0.43 -19.49 11.35
CA LEU A 315 -1.15 -18.94 12.51
C LEU A 315 -1.20 -19.92 13.69
N ARG A 316 -1.06 -21.22 13.42
CA ARG A 316 -0.87 -22.27 14.43
C ARG A 316 0.29 -23.15 14.02
N ALA A 317 1.20 -23.42 14.96
CA ALA A 317 2.25 -24.40 14.78
C ALA A 317 1.64 -25.81 14.90
N THR A 318 1.28 -26.43 13.77
CA THR A 318 0.93 -27.86 13.77
C THR A 318 2.21 -28.70 13.86
N ARG A 319 2.07 -29.99 14.21
CA ARG A 319 3.20 -30.93 14.24
C ARG A 319 3.98 -30.92 12.92
N GLU A 320 3.28 -30.92 11.79
CA GLU A 320 3.88 -30.85 10.46
C GLU A 320 4.72 -29.58 10.26
N HIS A 321 4.24 -28.41 10.72
CA HIS A 321 5.02 -27.17 10.65
C HIS A 321 6.29 -27.25 11.49
N LEU A 322 6.19 -27.80 12.71
CA LEU A 322 7.34 -27.95 13.60
C LEU A 322 8.38 -28.93 13.03
N GLU A 323 7.92 -30.05 12.45
CA GLU A 323 8.78 -31.03 11.78
C GLU A 323 9.43 -30.46 10.52
N ALA A 324 8.68 -29.74 9.68
CA ALA A 324 9.21 -29.05 8.50
C ALA A 324 10.25 -28.00 8.87
N HIS A 325 9.99 -27.20 9.92
CA HIS A 325 10.95 -26.22 10.43
C HIS A 325 12.20 -26.89 11.04
N ALA A 326 12.04 -28.00 11.77
CA ALA A 326 13.16 -28.78 12.29
C ALA A 326 14.00 -29.39 11.16
N LYS A 327 13.36 -29.89 10.10
CA LYS A 327 14.04 -30.40 8.89
C LYS A 327 14.81 -29.30 8.16
N ALA A 328 14.19 -28.12 7.97
CA ALA A 328 14.84 -26.98 7.34
C ALA A 328 16.09 -26.52 8.14
N ARG A 329 16.02 -26.51 9.47
CA ARG A 329 17.17 -26.22 10.34
C ARG A 329 18.30 -27.24 10.26
N ARG A 330 18.00 -28.50 9.92
CA ARG A 330 19.00 -29.57 9.76
C ARG A 330 19.70 -29.53 8.40
N GLN A 331 19.11 -28.86 7.41
CA GLN A 331 19.78 -28.68 6.13
C GLN A 331 20.87 -27.62 6.29
N PRO A 332 22.12 -27.92 5.91
CA PRO A 332 23.17 -26.91 5.92
C PRO A 332 22.74 -25.77 5.01
N VAL A 333 22.68 -24.57 5.58
CA VAL A 333 22.42 -23.36 4.81
C VAL A 333 23.57 -23.23 3.82
N ALA A 334 23.26 -23.23 2.52
CA ALA A 334 24.29 -23.07 1.50
C ALA A 334 25.10 -21.80 1.83
N PRO A 335 26.44 -21.87 1.81
CA PRO A 335 27.27 -20.70 2.03
C PRO A 335 26.82 -19.56 1.12
N GLY A 336 26.35 -18.44 1.70
CA GLY A 336 25.87 -17.27 0.96
C GLY A 336 24.37 -16.97 1.02
N SER A 337 23.50 -17.85 1.50
CA SER A 337 22.06 -17.52 1.64
C SER A 337 21.77 -16.85 2.98
N SER A 338 22.07 -15.56 3.09
CA SER A 338 21.62 -14.77 4.25
C SER A 338 20.10 -14.58 4.17
N ILE A 339 19.40 -14.90 5.25
CA ILE A 339 17.95 -14.72 5.38
C ILE A 339 17.55 -13.23 5.44
N THR A 340 18.54 -12.33 5.47
CA THR A 340 18.37 -10.88 5.50
C THR A 340 18.12 -10.27 4.12
N GLY A 341 18.14 -11.06 3.04
CA GLY A 341 17.89 -10.52 1.69
C GLY A 341 18.97 -9.53 1.23
N TYR A 342 20.08 -9.46 1.95
CA TYR A 342 21.23 -8.62 1.65
C TYR A 342 22.46 -9.50 1.50
N GLY A 343 23.14 -9.39 0.35
CA GLY A 343 24.42 -10.05 0.13
C GLY A 343 25.46 -9.56 1.15
N ARG A 344 26.50 -10.36 1.40
CA ARG A 344 27.60 -10.00 2.32
C ARG A 344 28.27 -8.66 1.94
N ALA A 345 28.29 -8.37 0.64
CA ALA A 345 28.72 -7.09 0.06
C ALA A 345 27.83 -5.90 0.47
N GLU A 346 26.51 -6.09 0.58
CA GLU A 346 25.57 -5.04 1.01
C GLU A 346 25.64 -4.76 2.52
N LEU A 347 26.25 -5.66 3.28
CA LEU A 347 26.55 -5.49 4.71
C LEU A 347 27.92 -4.86 4.99
N GLY A 348 28.70 -4.51 3.94
CA GLY A 348 30.02 -3.89 4.10
C GLY A 348 31.05 -4.80 4.77
N LEU A 349 30.83 -6.11 4.77
CA LEU A 349 31.76 -7.10 5.32
C LEU A 349 32.76 -7.49 4.22
N PRO A 350 34.06 -7.62 4.55
CA PRO A 350 35.07 -8.00 3.56
C PRO A 350 34.73 -9.37 2.96
N GLU A 351 34.85 -9.47 1.63
CA GLU A 351 34.85 -10.76 0.96
C GLU A 351 36.06 -11.54 1.48
N GLU A 352 35.80 -12.63 2.19
CA GLU A 352 36.87 -13.58 2.42
C GLU A 352 37.15 -14.26 1.09
N ALA A 353 38.37 -14.05 0.59
CA ALA A 353 38.90 -14.78 -0.55
C ALA A 353 38.75 -16.27 -0.23
N GLU A 354 37.85 -16.95 -0.95
CA GLU A 354 37.67 -18.39 -0.83
C GLU A 354 39.03 -19.07 -0.97
N GLY A 355 39.47 -19.67 0.13
CA GLY A 355 40.75 -20.35 0.22
C GLY A 355 40.83 -21.43 -0.86
N ARG A 356 41.87 -21.32 -1.68
CA ARG A 356 42.34 -22.38 -2.58
C ARG A 356 42.37 -23.70 -1.82
N ALA A 357 41.53 -24.63 -2.24
CA ALA A 357 41.70 -26.05 -1.96
C ALA A 357 42.92 -26.54 -2.76
N GLU A 358 44.10 -26.48 -2.14
CA GLU A 358 45.20 -27.38 -2.48
C GLU A 358 44.83 -28.79 -2.03
N LEU A 359 44.84 -29.76 -2.94
CA LEU A 359 45.38 -31.10 -2.71
C LEU A 359 45.51 -31.92 -4.01
N SER A 360 46.76 -32.37 -4.23
CA SER A 360 47.19 -33.66 -4.80
C SER A 360 47.89 -33.69 -6.18
N ARG A 361 49.22 -33.63 -6.10
CA ARG A 361 50.25 -34.54 -6.65
C ARG A 361 50.01 -35.25 -7.99
N THR A 362 50.91 -35.00 -8.94
CA THR A 362 51.93 -35.91 -9.56
C THR A 362 52.63 -35.08 -10.65
N GLY A 363 53.92 -35.19 -11.02
CA GLY A 363 55.06 -35.99 -10.66
C GLY A 363 56.30 -35.38 -11.35
N ARG A 364 57.48 -35.82 -10.89
CA ARG A 364 58.88 -35.51 -11.28
C ARG A 364 59.17 -34.97 -12.69
N GLY A 365 60.17 -34.08 -12.77
CA GLY A 365 60.96 -33.82 -13.99
C GLY A 365 62.16 -32.92 -13.72
N ALA A 366 63.37 -33.47 -13.88
CA ALA A 366 64.67 -32.91 -13.51
C ALA A 366 65.13 -31.67 -14.33
N GLY A 367 65.94 -30.84 -13.67
CA GLY A 367 67.23 -30.40 -14.23
C GLY A 367 67.33 -28.98 -14.84
N PRO A 368 68.55 -28.39 -14.86
CA PRO A 368 68.74 -26.96 -14.58
C PRO A 368 69.27 -26.16 -15.78
N ARG A 369 69.14 -24.82 -15.76
CA ARG A 369 70.09 -23.92 -16.46
C ARG A 369 70.05 -22.45 -16.01
N LYS A 370 71.25 -21.96 -15.70
CA LYS A 370 71.69 -20.56 -15.53
C LYS A 370 71.50 -19.72 -16.80
N ARG A 371 71.20 -18.42 -16.63
CA ARG A 371 71.81 -17.19 -17.24
C ARG A 371 70.83 -16.02 -16.94
N ALA A 372 71.16 -15.00 -16.16
CA ALA A 372 72.12 -13.89 -16.35
C ALA A 372 71.70 -12.84 -17.41
N ALA A 373 71.56 -11.60 -16.90
CA ALA A 373 71.84 -10.28 -17.51
C ALA A 373 70.75 -9.49 -18.29
N ALA A 374 70.37 -8.35 -17.66
CA ALA A 374 70.52 -6.95 -18.11
C ALA A 374 69.61 -6.33 -19.19
N SER A 375 68.89 -5.26 -18.80
CA SER A 375 69.01 -3.84 -19.28
C SER A 375 67.80 -3.05 -18.76
N ALA A 376 67.91 -2.07 -17.84
CA ALA A 376 68.36 -0.69 -18.02
C ALA A 376 67.50 0.16 -19.00
N THR A 377 66.68 1.07 -18.47
CA THR A 377 66.64 2.47 -18.94
C THR A 377 65.92 3.36 -17.91
N ALA A 378 66.57 4.49 -17.62
CA ALA A 378 66.15 5.54 -16.72
C ALA A 378 65.56 6.71 -17.53
N SER A 379 64.66 7.49 -16.92
CA SER A 379 64.63 8.93 -17.15
C SER A 379 63.96 9.66 -15.99
N THR A 380 64.77 10.51 -15.37
CA THR A 380 64.52 11.51 -14.34
C THR A 380 63.67 12.68 -14.81
N SER A 381 62.90 13.29 -13.90
CA SER A 381 62.72 14.75 -13.85
C SER A 381 62.31 15.21 -12.45
N LYS A 382 63.11 16.13 -11.91
CA LYS A 382 63.06 16.83 -10.62
C LYS A 382 62.38 18.19 -10.82
N ARG A 383 61.70 18.70 -9.77
CA ARG A 383 61.62 20.10 -9.26
C ARG A 383 60.22 20.33 -8.65
N THR A 384 59.98 21.09 -7.59
CA THR A 384 60.74 21.66 -6.44
C THR A 384 59.66 22.15 -5.46
N ALA A 385 59.99 22.24 -4.18
CA ALA A 385 59.16 22.81 -3.12
C ALA A 385 59.48 24.29 -2.89
N GLU A 386 58.46 25.09 -2.60
CA GLU A 386 58.40 26.38 -1.87
C GLU A 386 56.92 26.83 -2.02
N SER A 387 56.18 27.36 -1.05
CA SER A 387 56.51 28.21 0.08
C SER A 387 55.38 28.18 1.14
N ALA A 388 55.72 28.67 2.33
CA ALA A 388 54.96 28.60 3.56
C ALA A 388 54.11 29.85 3.85
N SER A 389 53.33 29.74 4.94
CA SER A 389 52.68 30.81 5.73
C SER A 389 51.42 31.43 5.10
N SER A 390 50.36 31.75 5.84
CA SER A 390 50.26 32.13 7.24
C SER A 390 48.83 31.91 7.76
N ALA A 391 48.74 31.46 9.01
CA ALA A 391 47.55 31.61 9.84
C ALA A 391 47.66 32.96 10.56
N THR A 392 46.56 33.71 10.73
CA THR A 392 46.00 34.05 12.06
C THR A 392 44.88 35.11 12.01
N LYS A 393 43.80 34.76 12.72
CA LYS A 393 43.01 35.53 13.71
C LYS A 393 42.41 36.92 13.40
N ALA A 394 41.17 37.00 13.90
CA ALA A 394 40.55 38.10 14.65
C ALA A 394 39.97 39.27 13.84
N LYS A 395 38.89 39.94 14.25
CA LYS A 395 37.85 39.76 15.28
C LYS A 395 36.85 40.91 15.04
N ALA A 396 35.57 40.60 15.16
CA ALA A 396 34.44 41.42 15.61
C ALA A 396 34.23 42.89 15.11
N ALA A 397 32.96 43.09 14.76
CA ALA A 397 32.10 44.22 15.10
C ALA A 397 32.22 45.54 14.32
N ARG A 398 31.18 45.86 13.54
CA ARG A 398 30.35 47.04 13.84
C ARG A 398 28.98 47.01 13.16
N VAL A 399 28.01 47.45 13.95
CA VAL A 399 26.60 47.70 13.66
C VAL A 399 26.45 49.11 13.08
N SER A 400 25.69 49.30 12.00
CA SER A 400 24.82 50.49 11.83
C SER A 400 23.80 50.34 10.68
N LYS A 401 22.57 50.12 11.11
CA LYS A 401 21.26 50.68 10.69
C LYS A 401 21.18 51.62 9.46
N ALA A 402 20.04 51.44 8.76
CA ALA A 402 19.20 52.40 8.01
C ALA A 402 19.43 52.56 6.50
N ALA A 403 18.44 52.15 5.69
CA ALA A 403 17.43 53.03 5.09
C ALA A 403 16.69 52.33 3.92
N ARG A 404 15.35 52.45 3.89
CA ARG A 404 14.50 52.14 2.72
C ARG A 404 14.69 53.23 1.65
N PRO A 405 14.41 52.91 0.38
CA PRO A 405 13.26 53.56 -0.28
C PRO A 405 12.46 52.55 -1.12
N ALA A 406 11.14 52.51 -1.01
CA ALA A 406 10.14 53.28 -1.77
C ALA A 406 9.80 52.64 -3.14
N LYS A 407 8.52 52.25 -3.26
CA LYS A 407 7.83 51.82 -4.49
C LYS A 407 7.72 52.98 -5.48
N PRO A 408 7.53 52.70 -6.78
CA PRO A 408 6.68 53.53 -7.60
C PRO A 408 5.51 52.78 -8.25
N ALA A 409 4.34 53.37 -8.00
CA ALA A 409 3.20 53.64 -8.87
C ALA A 409 2.87 52.77 -10.10
N LYS A 410 1.61 52.35 -10.09
CA LYS A 410 0.73 51.99 -11.20
C LYS A 410 0.81 52.98 -12.37
N LYS A 411 0.90 52.46 -13.60
CA LYS A 411 0.42 53.16 -14.81
C LYS A 411 -0.58 52.26 -15.54
N LYS A 412 -1.79 52.80 -15.70
CA LYS A 412 -2.83 52.34 -16.61
C LYS A 412 -2.35 52.56 -18.04
N THR A 413 -2.49 51.56 -18.90
CA THR A 413 -2.60 51.76 -20.35
C THR A 413 -3.70 50.85 -20.90
N THR A 414 -4.57 51.50 -21.64
CA THR A 414 -5.74 51.02 -22.35
C THR A 414 -5.36 50.45 -23.72
N SER A 415 -6.28 49.62 -24.24
CA SER A 415 -6.57 49.38 -25.66
C SER A 415 -5.47 48.80 -26.57
N SER A 416 -5.69 47.59 -27.06
CA SER A 416 -6.07 47.38 -28.48
C SER A 416 -6.22 45.89 -28.80
N SER A 417 -7.43 45.50 -29.21
CA SER A 417 -7.73 44.21 -29.81
C SER A 417 -7.34 44.20 -31.28
N PRO A 418 -6.78 43.11 -31.84
CA PRO A 418 -6.84 42.88 -33.27
C PRO A 418 -7.77 41.71 -33.63
N LYS A 419 -8.86 42.09 -34.30
CA LYS A 419 -9.54 41.42 -35.42
C LYS A 419 -9.26 39.91 -35.65
N ARG A 420 -10.23 39.07 -35.30
CA ARG A 420 -10.45 37.74 -35.89
C ARG A 420 -10.79 37.87 -37.38
N LYS A 421 -9.98 37.28 -38.26
CA LYS A 421 -10.31 37.05 -39.68
C LYS A 421 -11.04 35.70 -39.83
N LYS A 422 -12.01 35.73 -40.75
CA LYS A 422 -12.92 34.65 -41.16
C LYS A 422 -12.19 33.51 -41.88
N ALA A 423 -12.84 32.34 -41.87
CA ALA A 423 -12.54 31.12 -42.60
C ALA A 423 -12.38 31.32 -44.14
N PRO A 424 -11.97 30.25 -44.85
CA PRO A 424 -12.99 29.62 -45.68
C PRO A 424 -13.02 28.08 -45.61
N ALA A 425 -14.14 27.59 -46.13
CA ALA A 425 -14.64 26.23 -46.07
C ALA A 425 -14.10 25.31 -47.18
N ALA A 426 -14.51 24.05 -47.03
CA ALA A 426 -14.81 23.06 -48.06
C ALA A 426 -13.65 22.24 -48.66
N ARG A 427 -13.67 20.94 -48.34
CA ARG A 427 -13.69 19.89 -49.37
C ARG A 427 -14.21 18.56 -48.80
N THR A 428 -15.50 18.35 -48.98
CA THR A 428 -16.14 17.04 -48.95
C THR A 428 -15.84 16.30 -50.25
N LYS A 429 -15.25 15.10 -50.16
CA LYS A 429 -15.24 14.12 -51.27
C LYS A 429 -15.88 12.82 -50.77
N LYS A 430 -17.04 12.52 -51.38
CA LYS A 430 -17.72 11.22 -51.40
C LYS A 430 -17.11 10.32 -52.49
N SER A 431 -17.51 9.04 -52.44
CA SER A 431 -17.20 7.90 -53.34
C SER A 431 -16.05 7.03 -52.80
N ARG A 432 -16.12 5.69 -52.72
CA ARG A 432 -16.85 4.65 -53.47
C ARG A 432 -17.16 3.47 -52.50
N LYS A 433 -18.38 2.94 -52.41
CA LYS A 433 -18.89 1.70 -53.06
C LYS A 433 -17.85 0.62 -53.42
N SER A 434 -17.96 -0.54 -52.74
CA SER A 434 -17.65 -1.94 -53.12
C SER A 434 -17.17 -2.68 -51.87
N SER A 435 -17.42 -3.95 -51.59
CA SER A 435 -18.23 -5.02 -52.16
C SER A 435 -18.20 -6.15 -51.12
N ALA A 436 -19.35 -6.66 -50.68
CA ALA A 436 -19.48 -8.05 -50.24
C ALA A 436 -19.73 -8.90 -51.50
N PRO A 437 -19.29 -10.17 -51.60
CA PRO A 437 -20.04 -11.25 -50.96
C PRO A 437 -19.23 -12.53 -50.59
N ARG A 438 -19.97 -13.50 -50.01
CA ARG A 438 -19.78 -14.97 -49.95
C ARG A 438 -19.63 -15.49 -48.50
N SER A 439 -20.66 -16.02 -47.86
CA SER A 439 -21.41 -17.28 -48.11
C SER A 439 -20.52 -18.53 -48.05
N ARG A 440 -20.54 -19.24 -46.91
CA ARG A 440 -20.38 -20.70 -46.85
C ARG A 440 -21.31 -21.29 -45.80
N SER A 441 -22.28 -22.03 -46.31
CA SER A 441 -23.20 -22.94 -45.61
C SER A 441 -22.65 -24.36 -45.64
N VAL A 442 -22.65 -25.08 -44.52
CA VAL A 442 -22.79 -26.55 -44.42
C VAL A 442 -23.46 -26.83 -43.06
N ARG A 443 -24.77 -27.10 -42.99
CA ARG A 443 -25.46 -28.42 -43.08
C ARG A 443 -25.06 -29.37 -41.93
N ALA A 444 -25.78 -29.35 -40.81
CA ALA A 444 -26.94 -30.19 -40.46
C ALA A 444 -26.61 -31.67 -40.16
N LYS A 445 -26.93 -32.11 -38.93
CA LYS A 445 -27.44 -33.45 -38.63
C LYS A 445 -28.47 -33.39 -37.49
N GLN A 446 -29.57 -34.08 -37.72
CA GLN A 446 -30.82 -34.11 -36.97
C GLN A 446 -30.91 -35.38 -36.10
N ARG A 447 -31.58 -35.23 -34.93
CA ARG A 447 -32.60 -36.13 -34.31
C ARG A 447 -32.13 -37.47 -33.69
N PRO A 448 -33.00 -38.19 -32.91
CA PRO A 448 -33.89 -37.74 -31.83
C PRO A 448 -34.05 -38.75 -30.64
N ALA A 449 -34.86 -38.34 -29.64
CA ALA A 449 -35.86 -39.13 -28.87
C ALA A 449 -35.48 -39.91 -27.59
N ARG A 450 -36.16 -39.57 -26.47
CA ARG A 450 -37.12 -40.40 -25.66
C ARG A 450 -37.31 -39.75 -24.27
N ARG A 451 -38.51 -39.26 -23.91
CA ARG A 451 -39.72 -39.92 -23.31
C ARG A 451 -39.58 -40.29 -21.82
N GLY A 452 -40.54 -39.81 -21.01
CA GLY A 452 -40.90 -40.30 -19.65
C GLY A 452 -41.18 -39.14 -18.67
N VAL A 453 -42.37 -38.51 -18.66
CA VAL A 453 -43.59 -38.89 -17.92
C VAL A 453 -43.35 -39.34 -16.47
N LYS A 454 -43.72 -38.50 -15.49
CA LYS A 454 -44.57 -38.90 -14.35
C LYS A 454 -45.25 -37.69 -13.70
N LYS A 455 -46.58 -37.65 -13.86
CA LYS A 455 -47.53 -36.91 -13.01
C LYS A 455 -47.64 -37.64 -11.68
N THR A 456 -47.72 -36.91 -10.57
CA THR A 456 -48.59 -37.28 -9.43
C THR A 456 -49.19 -36.03 -8.83
N ALA A 457 -50.47 -36.14 -8.53
CA ALA A 457 -51.38 -35.07 -8.16
C ALA A 457 -51.67 -35.09 -6.64
N ARG A 458 -52.18 -33.95 -6.17
CA ARG A 458 -53.14 -33.77 -5.06
C ARG A 458 -52.72 -34.16 -3.63
N LYS A 459 -52.77 -33.18 -2.74
CA LYS A 459 -53.88 -33.09 -1.76
C LYS A 459 -54.02 -31.68 -1.19
N ALA A 460 -55.26 -31.20 -1.22
CA ALA A 460 -55.74 -30.02 -0.53
C ALA A 460 -56.07 -30.35 0.93
N VAL A 461 -55.87 -29.40 1.83
CA VAL A 461 -56.70 -29.24 3.04
C VAL A 461 -56.95 -27.75 3.23
N ALA A 462 -58.23 -27.38 3.20
CA ALA A 462 -58.76 -26.09 3.60
C ALA A 462 -59.09 -26.12 5.10
N ALA A 463 -58.97 -24.97 5.79
CA ALA A 463 -60.02 -24.48 6.70
C ALA A 463 -59.70 -23.10 7.32
N LYS A 464 -60.60 -22.16 7.03
CA LYS A 464 -61.26 -21.19 7.93
C LYS A 464 -60.44 -20.11 8.67
N ALA A 465 -60.47 -18.92 8.05
CA ALA A 465 -61.16 -17.71 8.51
C ALA A 465 -61.29 -17.40 10.02
N LYS A 466 -60.79 -16.22 10.42
CA LYS A 466 -61.52 -15.29 11.29
C LYS A 466 -61.34 -13.84 10.81
N LYS A 467 -62.49 -13.20 10.55
CA LYS A 467 -62.68 -11.76 10.34
C LYS A 467 -62.32 -10.99 11.60
N GLY A 468 -61.66 -9.85 11.44
CA GLY A 468 -61.49 -8.82 12.46
C GLY A 468 -61.40 -7.46 11.78
N THR A 469 -62.41 -6.63 12.03
CA THR A 469 -62.76 -5.38 11.36
C THR A 469 -61.96 -4.16 11.85
N GLY A 470 -61.55 -3.31 10.91
CA GLY A 470 -61.70 -1.85 10.97
C GLY A 470 -60.78 -1.02 11.87
N LYS A 471 -59.93 -0.18 11.26
CA LYS A 471 -60.02 1.30 11.30
C LYS A 471 -58.92 1.95 10.44
N LYS A 472 -59.32 2.93 9.63
CA LYS A 472 -58.50 3.81 8.77
C LYS A 472 -57.73 4.86 9.61
N PRO A 473 -56.72 5.54 9.02
CA PRO A 473 -55.60 6.14 9.73
C PRO A 473 -55.84 7.59 10.16
N ALA A 474 -55.29 7.97 11.31
CA ALA A 474 -55.16 9.37 11.73
C ALA A 474 -53.77 9.91 11.34
N ALA A 475 -53.78 10.98 10.55
CA ALA A 475 -52.61 11.75 10.14
C ALA A 475 -51.88 12.36 11.35
N ARG A 476 -50.56 12.14 11.46
CA ARG A 476 -49.69 12.89 12.37
C ARG A 476 -48.94 13.97 11.61
N ARG A 477 -49.20 15.22 12.00
CA ARG A 477 -48.52 16.44 11.55
C ARG A 477 -47.05 16.46 12.03
N PRO A 478 -46.15 17.16 11.32
CA PRO A 478 -44.73 17.22 11.64
C PRO A 478 -44.43 18.11 12.85
N ALA A 479 -43.52 17.65 13.71
CA ALA A 479 -42.99 18.43 14.83
C ALA A 479 -41.94 19.44 14.33
N LYS A 480 -42.12 20.71 14.71
CA LYS A 480 -41.17 21.80 14.50
C LYS A 480 -39.87 21.59 15.30
N PRO A 481 -38.69 22.00 14.79
CA PRO A 481 -37.43 21.95 15.54
C PRO A 481 -37.35 23.08 16.58
N LYS A 482 -36.99 22.74 17.81
CA LYS A 482 -36.62 23.71 18.86
C LYS A 482 -35.20 24.23 18.59
N ARG A 483 -35.10 25.53 18.29
CA ARG A 483 -33.86 26.33 18.41
C ARG A 483 -33.35 26.23 19.86
N ARG A 484 -32.09 25.84 20.05
CA ARG A 484 -31.36 26.07 21.30
C ARG A 484 -30.24 27.07 21.04
N ALA A 485 -30.22 28.07 21.90
CA ALA A 485 -29.38 29.25 21.85
C ALA A 485 -27.90 28.94 22.10
N ALA A 486 -27.04 29.74 21.46
CA ALA A 486 -25.64 29.86 21.75
C ALA A 486 -25.43 30.49 23.14
N GLY A 487 -24.65 29.82 23.99
CA GLY A 487 -24.20 30.34 25.28
C GLY A 487 -22.68 30.31 25.33
N SER A 488 -22.07 31.47 25.15
CA SER A 488 -20.65 31.74 25.35
C SER A 488 -20.26 31.68 26.83
N ALA A 489 -19.29 30.86 27.20
CA ALA A 489 -18.69 30.90 28.55
C ALA A 489 -17.16 31.03 28.45
N LYS A 490 -16.69 32.20 28.88
CA LYS A 490 -15.28 32.56 29.08
C LYS A 490 -14.66 31.68 30.17
N LYS A 491 -13.53 31.02 29.90
CA LYS A 491 -12.68 30.40 30.94
C LYS A 491 -11.57 31.36 31.35
N ALA A 492 -11.62 31.78 32.61
CA ALA A 492 -10.58 32.54 33.28
C ALA A 492 -9.41 31.62 33.71
N VAL A 493 -8.19 32.08 33.46
CA VAL A 493 -6.93 31.45 33.84
C VAL A 493 -6.61 31.85 35.29
N LYS A 494 -6.50 30.88 36.21
CA LYS A 494 -5.90 31.09 37.55
C LYS A 494 -4.44 30.63 37.54
N LYS A 495 -3.53 31.61 37.67
CA LYS A 495 -2.11 31.43 38.03
C LYS A 495 -2.00 30.95 39.48
N LYS A 496 -1.25 29.87 39.72
CA LYS A 496 -0.71 29.53 41.05
C LYS A 496 0.77 29.92 41.08
N LYS A 497 1.12 30.85 41.98
CA LYS A 497 2.51 31.11 42.42
C LYS A 497 2.80 30.14 43.57
N SER A 498 3.87 29.36 43.47
CA SER A 498 4.50 28.65 44.59
C SER A 498 5.71 29.45 45.06
N ALA A 499 5.71 29.82 46.34
CA ALA A 499 6.83 30.45 47.02
C ALA A 499 7.88 29.40 47.37
N ALA A 500 9.14 29.74 47.11
CA ALA A 500 10.31 29.03 47.62
C ALA A 500 10.60 29.51 49.06
N LYS A 501 11.05 28.60 49.92
CA LYS A 501 11.89 28.94 51.06
C LYS A 501 12.99 27.91 51.23
N ARG A 502 14.22 28.42 51.25
CA ARG A 502 15.48 27.78 51.62
C ARG A 502 15.32 26.91 52.89
N ARG A 503 15.94 25.73 52.87
CA ARG A 503 17.27 25.56 53.47
C ARG A 503 18.25 25.14 52.39
#